data_AF-A0A849C7F7-F1
#
_entry.id   AF-A0A849C7F7-F1
#
_cell.length_a   1.000
_cell.length_b   1.000
_cell.length_c   1.000
_cell.angle_alpha   90.00
_cell.angle_beta   90.00
_cell.angle_gamma   90.00
#
_symmetry.space_group_name_H-M   'P 1'
#
loop_
_entity.id
_entity.type
_entity.pdbx_description
1 polymer ?
#
loop_
_entity_poly.entity_id
_entity_poly.type
_entity_poly.pdbx_seq_one_letter_code
_entity_poly.pdbx_strand_id
1 'polypeptide(L)'
;MTAQTRGTLSQGLPRNGEATFRSRFLGLAEPPNRLVLTPVGFLVRPLGEGGVELPGLWPARSVEGVPVVVGPQGRPVVDCVFAMPPGSAVIFVGLAGGLRSPAQVGRWVRVEQAWDGNAWHRSTLEPVPELPSVRAVTVGSLTESWSQTESLREQADVVDLETSHVLAVAAARGVRAASLLLVSDEPPHNPFWDTNLAELAPAADALATALRQWLRAGGAIG
;
A
#
# COMPACT_ATOMS: atom_id res chain seq x y z
N MET A 1 17.80 12.89 -23.30
CA MET A 1 16.75 12.08 -22.66
C MET A 1 15.41 12.71 -22.97
N THR A 2 14.61 12.04 -23.78
CA THR A 2 13.30 12.52 -24.25
C THR A 2 12.28 12.50 -23.12
N ALA A 3 11.70 13.67 -22.81
CA ALA A 3 10.58 13.79 -21.89
C ALA A 3 9.41 12.94 -22.40
N GLN A 4 9.11 11.84 -21.71
CA GLN A 4 7.89 11.08 -21.94
C GLN A 4 6.70 12.00 -21.67
N THR A 5 5.85 12.16 -22.68
CA THR A 5 4.60 12.89 -22.62
C THR A 5 3.75 12.35 -21.48
N ARG A 6 3.51 13.19 -20.46
CA ARG A 6 2.65 12.91 -19.31
C ARG A 6 1.24 12.60 -19.80
N GLY A 7 0.91 11.31 -19.91
CA GLY A 7 -0.49 10.88 -19.94
C GLY A 7 -1.15 11.39 -18.68
N THR A 8 -2.23 12.17 -18.81
CA THR A 8 -2.97 12.70 -17.68
C THR A 8 -3.58 11.53 -16.90
N LEU A 9 -3.02 11.22 -15.72
CA LEU A 9 -3.54 10.24 -14.75
C LEU A 9 -4.97 10.57 -14.26
N SER A 10 -5.58 11.65 -14.76
CA SER A 10 -6.93 12.09 -14.43
C SER A 10 -8.03 11.28 -15.10
N GLN A 11 -7.74 10.53 -16.17
CA GLN A 11 -8.76 9.71 -16.83
C GLN A 11 -8.91 8.39 -16.07
N GLY A 12 -10.06 8.22 -15.41
CA GLY A 12 -10.47 6.94 -14.85
C GLY A 12 -10.81 5.91 -15.92
N LEU A 13 -11.23 4.73 -15.48
CA LEU A 13 -11.82 3.75 -16.39
C LEU A 13 -13.13 4.33 -16.97
N PRO A 14 -13.55 3.92 -18.17
CA PRO A 14 -14.89 4.24 -18.66
C PRO A 14 -15.95 3.80 -17.63
N ARG A 15 -17.04 4.55 -17.44
CA ARG A 15 -18.06 4.25 -16.40
C ARG A 15 -18.56 2.79 -16.43
N ASN A 16 -18.81 2.24 -17.61
CA ASN A 16 -19.23 0.85 -17.77
C ASN A 16 -18.10 -0.16 -17.46
N GLY A 17 -16.86 0.28 -17.64
CA GLY A 17 -15.64 -0.46 -17.30
C GLY A 17 -15.37 -0.49 -15.80
N GLU A 18 -15.65 0.58 -15.05
CA GLU A 18 -15.42 0.64 -13.59
C GLU A 18 -16.18 -0.46 -12.83
N ALA A 19 -17.48 -0.62 -13.08
CA ALA A 19 -18.29 -1.65 -12.43
C ALA A 19 -17.85 -3.07 -12.83
N THR A 20 -17.58 -3.29 -14.13
CA THR A 20 -17.11 -4.57 -14.65
C THR A 20 -15.74 -4.94 -14.07
N PHE A 21 -14.83 -3.98 -14.02
CA PHE A 21 -13.49 -4.13 -13.47
C PHE A 21 -13.58 -4.49 -11.99
N ARG A 22 -14.29 -3.69 -11.20
CA ARG A 22 -14.47 -3.94 -9.76
C ARG A 22 -15.07 -5.32 -9.49
N SER A 23 -16.11 -5.71 -10.22
CA SER A 23 -16.74 -7.02 -10.04
C SER A 23 -15.80 -8.17 -10.43
N ARG A 24 -15.09 -8.08 -11.55
CA ARG A 24 -14.22 -9.16 -12.04
C ARG A 24 -12.91 -9.27 -11.27
N PHE A 25 -12.31 -8.15 -10.88
CA PHE A 25 -11.00 -8.12 -10.23
C PHE A 25 -11.10 -8.21 -8.72
N LEU A 26 -12.07 -7.53 -8.10
CA LEU A 26 -12.23 -7.47 -6.64
C LEU A 26 -13.38 -8.32 -6.11
N GLY A 27 -14.24 -8.85 -6.98
CA GLY A 27 -15.43 -9.61 -6.56
C GLY A 27 -16.54 -8.73 -5.96
N LEU A 28 -16.50 -7.42 -6.18
CA LEU A 28 -17.41 -6.46 -5.54
C LEU A 28 -18.48 -5.96 -6.53
N ALA A 29 -19.75 -6.16 -6.19
CA ALA A 29 -20.87 -5.62 -6.98
C ALA A 29 -20.97 -4.09 -6.82
N GLU A 30 -20.84 -3.59 -5.60
CA GLU A 30 -20.97 -2.19 -5.24
C GLU A 30 -19.60 -1.52 -5.00
N PRO A 31 -19.48 -0.20 -5.24
CA PRO A 31 -18.25 0.52 -4.98
C PRO A 31 -17.96 0.58 -3.47
N PRO A 32 -16.79 0.11 -3.00
CA PRO A 32 -16.46 0.17 -1.58
C PRO A 32 -16.04 1.60 -1.19
N ASN A 33 -16.39 2.03 0.02
CA ASN A 33 -15.94 3.31 0.57
C ASN A 33 -14.56 3.22 1.25
N ARG A 34 -14.12 2.01 1.56
CA ARG A 34 -12.85 1.70 2.25
C ARG A 34 -12.22 0.47 1.63
N LEU A 35 -10.91 0.41 1.57
CA LEU A 35 -10.15 -0.73 1.05
C LEU A 35 -8.85 -0.88 1.82
N VAL A 36 -8.49 -2.12 2.15
CA VAL A 36 -7.12 -2.48 2.54
C VAL A 36 -6.48 -3.22 1.36
N LEU A 37 -5.29 -2.80 0.97
CA LEU A 37 -4.58 -3.31 -0.19
C LEU A 37 -3.17 -3.76 0.21
N THR A 38 -2.75 -4.94 -0.23
CA THR A 38 -1.38 -5.42 -0.03
C THR A 38 -0.93 -6.28 -1.21
N PRO A 39 0.35 -6.28 -1.61
CA PRO A 39 0.87 -7.31 -2.49
C PRO A 39 1.32 -8.57 -1.73
N VAL A 40 1.26 -8.55 -0.39
CA VAL A 40 1.88 -9.55 0.49
C VAL A 40 0.84 -10.17 1.40
N GLY A 41 0.30 -11.32 0.99
CA GLY A 41 -0.83 -11.96 1.66
C GLY A 41 -0.60 -12.29 3.15
N PHE A 42 0.64 -12.57 3.58
CA PHE A 42 0.91 -12.90 4.98
C PHE A 42 0.66 -11.71 5.93
N LEU A 43 0.86 -10.46 5.47
CA LEU A 43 0.67 -9.26 6.30
C LEU A 43 -0.78 -9.06 6.74
N VAL A 44 -1.72 -9.56 5.92
CA VAL A 44 -3.17 -9.40 6.15
C VAL A 44 -3.87 -10.73 6.43
N ARG A 45 -3.14 -11.85 6.44
CA ARG A 45 -3.70 -13.15 6.80
C ARG A 45 -4.38 -13.12 8.18
N PRO A 46 -3.77 -12.55 9.24
CA PRO A 46 -4.41 -12.47 10.55
C PRO A 46 -5.65 -11.56 10.53
N LEU A 47 -5.66 -10.54 9.67
CA LEU A 47 -6.82 -9.66 9.48
C LEU A 47 -8.00 -10.43 8.85
N GLY A 48 -7.71 -11.34 7.91
CA GLY A 48 -8.69 -12.09 7.13
C GLY A 48 -9.29 -13.34 7.81
N GLU A 49 -8.90 -13.67 9.05
CA GLU A 49 -9.53 -14.77 9.79
C GLU A 49 -11.00 -14.44 10.10
N GLY A 50 -11.91 -15.28 9.61
CA GLY A 50 -13.37 -15.06 9.73
C GLY A 50 -13.97 -14.12 8.68
N GLY A 51 -13.18 -13.60 7.73
CA GLY A 51 -13.69 -12.81 6.61
C GLY A 51 -14.41 -13.65 5.56
N VAL A 52 -15.27 -13.01 4.77
CA VAL A 52 -15.99 -13.65 3.64
C VAL A 52 -15.15 -13.54 2.38
N GLU A 53 -14.87 -14.65 1.70
CA GLU A 53 -14.13 -14.63 0.43
C GLU A 53 -14.91 -13.94 -0.68
N LEU A 54 -14.22 -13.15 -1.50
CA LEU A 54 -14.80 -12.43 -2.62
C LEU A 54 -14.45 -13.13 -3.94
N PRO A 55 -15.39 -13.28 -4.89
CA PRO A 55 -15.21 -14.09 -6.10
C PRO A 55 -14.42 -13.37 -7.23
N GLY A 56 -13.45 -12.53 -6.87
CA GLY A 56 -12.64 -11.75 -7.82
C GLY A 56 -11.40 -12.50 -8.34
N LEU A 57 -10.78 -11.95 -9.39
CA LEU A 57 -9.50 -12.43 -9.90
C LEU A 57 -8.37 -12.31 -8.86
N TRP A 58 -8.34 -11.22 -8.09
CA TRP A 58 -7.37 -11.06 -7.02
C TRP A 58 -7.89 -11.65 -5.73
N PRO A 59 -7.05 -12.40 -4.98
CA PRO A 59 -7.45 -12.94 -3.69
C PRO A 59 -7.91 -11.80 -2.77
N ALA A 60 -9.17 -11.87 -2.34
CA ALA A 60 -9.75 -10.83 -1.52
C ALA A 60 -10.76 -11.41 -0.52
N ARG A 61 -10.89 -10.73 0.62
CA ARG A 61 -11.86 -11.06 1.67
C ARG A 61 -12.55 -9.80 2.16
N SER A 62 -13.82 -9.90 2.49
CA SER A 62 -14.54 -8.85 3.23
C SER A 62 -14.37 -9.09 4.73
N VAL A 63 -13.78 -8.11 5.42
CA VAL A 63 -13.55 -8.13 6.86
C VAL A 63 -14.25 -6.91 7.45
N GLU A 64 -15.23 -7.12 8.34
CA GLU A 64 -16.05 -6.03 8.91
C GLU A 64 -16.71 -5.15 7.81
N GLY A 65 -17.08 -5.76 6.67
CA GLY A 65 -17.65 -5.07 5.51
C GLY A 65 -16.66 -4.31 4.63
N VAL A 66 -15.36 -4.38 4.92
CA VAL A 66 -14.29 -3.72 4.16
C VAL A 66 -13.51 -4.77 3.36
N PRO A 67 -13.34 -4.59 2.04
CA PRO A 67 -12.48 -5.46 1.24
C PRO A 67 -11.01 -5.33 1.67
N VAL A 68 -10.38 -6.48 1.85
CA VAL A 68 -8.93 -6.67 2.03
C VAL A 68 -8.44 -7.45 0.83
N VAL A 69 -7.65 -6.81 -0.03
CA VAL A 69 -7.25 -7.32 -1.35
C VAL A 69 -5.76 -7.59 -1.37
N VAL A 70 -5.39 -8.80 -1.80
CA VAL A 70 -4.02 -9.17 -2.14
C VAL A 70 -3.82 -8.88 -3.63
N GLY A 71 -3.35 -7.67 -3.94
CA GLY A 71 -3.13 -7.18 -5.29
C GLY A 71 -1.78 -7.62 -5.88
N PRO A 72 -1.50 -7.21 -7.14
CA PRO A 72 -0.20 -7.43 -7.76
C PRO A 72 0.90 -6.54 -7.13
N GLN A 73 2.15 -6.97 -7.27
CA GLN A 73 3.34 -6.20 -6.87
C GLN A 73 3.68 -5.11 -7.91
N GLY A 74 4.30 -4.03 -7.45
CA GLY A 74 4.74 -2.90 -8.24
C GLY A 74 3.59 -2.03 -8.73
N ARG A 75 3.84 -1.29 -9.81
CA ARG A 75 2.87 -0.33 -10.39
C ARG A 75 1.45 -0.88 -10.64
N PRO A 76 1.24 -2.13 -11.09
CA PRO A 76 -0.12 -2.66 -11.30
C PRO A 76 -1.03 -2.64 -10.05
N VAL A 77 -0.47 -2.48 -8.84
CA VAL A 77 -1.26 -2.39 -7.60
C VAL A 77 -2.29 -1.25 -7.63
N VAL A 78 -2.03 -0.19 -8.41
CA VAL A 78 -2.89 0.99 -8.51
C VAL A 78 -4.24 0.71 -9.15
N ASP A 79 -4.37 -0.41 -9.87
CA ASP A 79 -5.64 -0.82 -10.47
C ASP A 79 -6.72 -1.02 -9.39
N CYS A 80 -6.34 -1.43 -8.17
CA CYS A 80 -7.24 -1.48 -7.02
C CYS A 80 -7.74 -0.07 -6.61
N VAL A 81 -6.89 0.95 -6.73
CA VAL A 81 -7.25 2.35 -6.43
C VAL A 81 -8.18 2.91 -7.51
N PHE A 82 -8.00 2.53 -8.77
CA PHE A 82 -8.92 2.92 -9.85
C PHE A 82 -10.33 2.37 -9.67
N ALA A 83 -10.50 1.26 -8.94
CA ALA A 83 -11.81 0.70 -8.61
C ALA A 83 -12.56 1.45 -7.49
N MET A 84 -11.91 2.41 -6.83
CA MET A 84 -12.45 3.16 -5.71
C MET A 84 -13.17 4.44 -6.18
N PRO A 85 -14.34 4.78 -5.60
CA PRO A 85 -15.00 6.05 -5.90
C PRO A 85 -14.25 7.23 -5.25
N PRO A 86 -14.34 8.45 -5.82
CA PRO A 86 -13.83 9.65 -5.15
C PRO A 86 -14.42 9.82 -3.74
N GLY A 87 -13.61 10.29 -2.79
CA GLY A 87 -13.97 10.45 -1.37
C GLY A 87 -13.75 9.20 -0.50
N SER A 88 -13.54 8.04 -1.12
CA SER A 88 -13.21 6.80 -0.42
C SER A 88 -11.82 6.82 0.22
N ALA A 89 -11.50 5.77 0.98
CA ALA A 89 -10.23 5.61 1.67
C ALA A 89 -9.53 4.29 1.32
N VAL A 90 -8.21 4.34 1.17
CA VAL A 90 -7.34 3.18 0.95
C VAL A 90 -6.24 3.16 2.00
N ILE A 91 -6.07 2.02 2.67
CA ILE A 91 -4.83 1.73 3.41
C ILE A 91 -4.04 0.71 2.59
N PHE A 92 -2.86 1.12 2.12
CA PHE A 92 -1.86 0.22 1.59
C PHE A 92 -1.04 -0.37 2.74
N VAL A 93 -0.83 -1.68 2.71
CA VAL A 93 -0.04 -2.43 3.68
C VAL A 93 1.05 -3.17 2.90
N GLY A 94 2.31 -2.86 3.17
CA GLY A 94 3.43 -3.40 2.39
C GLY A 94 4.64 -3.77 3.24
N LEU A 95 5.67 -4.25 2.55
CA LEU A 95 7.02 -4.41 3.10
C LEU A 95 7.91 -3.28 2.63
N ALA A 96 8.97 -2.99 3.38
CA ALA A 96 9.98 -2.03 2.98
C ALA A 96 11.38 -2.41 3.47
N GLY A 97 12.39 -1.98 2.72
CA GLY A 97 13.76 -1.95 3.20
C GLY A 97 14.01 -0.70 4.04
N GLY A 98 14.59 -0.86 5.23
CA GLY A 98 15.01 0.21 6.11
C GLY A 98 16.29 0.86 5.60
N LEU A 99 16.23 2.15 5.30
CA LEU A 99 17.40 2.91 4.86
C LEU A 99 18.07 3.63 6.03
N ARG A 100 17.30 4.17 6.99
CA ARG A 100 17.80 4.84 8.20
C ARG A 100 16.74 4.95 9.29
N SER A 101 17.16 5.33 10.50
CA SER A 101 16.26 5.60 11.62
C SER A 101 15.13 6.58 11.23
N PRO A 102 13.87 6.33 11.64
CA PRO A 102 13.43 5.33 12.62
C PRO A 102 13.13 3.93 12.05
N ALA A 103 13.38 3.67 10.76
CA ALA A 103 13.10 2.39 10.12
C ALA A 103 14.11 1.32 10.55
N GLN A 104 13.60 0.25 11.16
CA GLN A 104 14.38 -0.90 11.66
C GLN A 104 13.57 -2.17 11.42
N VAL A 105 14.24 -3.28 11.09
CA VAL A 105 13.57 -4.57 10.83
C VAL A 105 12.56 -4.92 11.94
N GLY A 106 11.37 -5.38 11.54
CA GLY A 106 10.27 -5.76 12.44
C GLY A 106 9.41 -4.58 12.90
N ARG A 107 9.75 -3.34 12.53
CA ARG A 107 8.98 -2.15 12.91
C ARG A 107 7.97 -1.77 11.84
N TRP A 108 6.75 -1.46 12.28
CA TRP A 108 5.77 -0.75 11.44
C TRP A 108 6.04 0.74 11.40
N VAL A 109 5.94 1.32 10.21
CA VAL A 109 6.05 2.76 9.97
C VAL A 109 4.89 3.24 9.12
N ARG A 110 4.52 4.52 9.28
CA ARG A 110 3.57 5.22 8.41
C ARG A 110 4.34 6.09 7.42
N VAL A 111 4.04 5.98 6.14
CA VAL A 111 4.62 6.85 5.13
C VAL A 111 3.85 8.17 5.04
N GLU A 112 4.50 9.29 5.34
CA GLU A 112 3.93 10.62 5.16
C GLU A 112 3.98 11.07 3.70
N GLN A 113 5.08 10.73 3.02
CA GLN A 113 5.29 11.03 1.62
C GLN A 113 6.23 10.03 0.96
N ALA A 114 6.02 9.77 -0.33
CA ALA A 114 6.84 8.88 -1.13
C ALA A 114 7.30 9.51 -2.44
N TRP A 115 8.56 9.29 -2.82
CA TRP A 115 9.16 9.77 -4.07
C TRP A 115 9.16 8.68 -5.14
N ASP A 116 8.81 9.05 -6.37
CA ASP A 116 8.75 8.17 -7.55
C ASP A 116 9.89 8.42 -8.57
N GLY A 117 10.94 9.15 -8.17
CA GLY A 117 11.98 9.64 -9.07
C GLY A 117 11.72 11.03 -9.66
N ASN A 118 10.49 11.54 -9.57
CA ASN A 118 10.10 12.84 -10.14
C ASN A 118 9.44 13.77 -9.12
N ALA A 119 8.51 13.26 -8.31
CA ALA A 119 7.71 14.06 -7.39
C ALA A 119 7.47 13.34 -6.07
N TRP A 120 7.23 14.13 -5.02
CA TRP A 120 6.79 13.64 -3.72
C TRP A 120 5.27 13.59 -3.65
N HIS A 121 4.73 12.44 -3.28
CA HIS A 121 3.29 12.20 -3.14
C HIS A 121 2.96 11.99 -1.67
N ARG A 122 1.97 12.72 -1.14
CA ARG A 122 1.64 12.74 0.29
C ARG A 122 0.51 11.79 0.63
N SER A 123 0.57 11.20 1.82
CA SER A 123 -0.58 10.57 2.44
C SER A 123 -1.63 11.61 2.82
N THR A 124 -2.91 11.24 2.69
CA THR A 124 -4.06 12.12 2.90
C THR A 124 -5.15 11.50 3.77
N LEU A 125 -4.98 10.24 4.19
CA LEU A 125 -5.92 9.55 5.05
C LEU A 125 -5.55 9.75 6.53
N GLU A 126 -6.50 10.29 7.28
CA GLU A 126 -6.48 10.36 8.74
C GLU A 126 -7.89 9.99 9.29
N PRO A 127 -7.99 9.42 10.50
CA PRO A 127 -6.89 8.91 11.32
C PRO A 127 -6.36 7.57 10.79
N VAL A 128 -5.11 7.26 11.14
CA VAL A 128 -4.46 5.96 10.95
C VAL A 128 -3.80 5.50 12.25
N PRO A 129 -3.42 4.21 12.40
CA PRO A 129 -2.71 3.75 13.58
C PRO A 129 -1.49 4.62 13.91
N GLU A 130 -1.29 4.93 15.19
CA GLU A 130 -0.15 5.71 15.66
C GLU A 130 1.15 4.92 15.41
N LEU A 131 1.89 5.35 14.40
CA LEU A 131 3.14 4.74 13.96
C LEU A 131 4.18 5.83 13.71
N PRO A 132 5.48 5.50 13.85
CA PRO A 132 6.56 6.39 13.44
C PRO A 132 6.37 6.81 11.98
N SER A 133 6.44 8.11 11.76
CA SER A 133 6.28 8.70 10.44
C SER A 133 7.61 8.73 9.69
N VAL A 134 7.58 8.33 8.42
CA VAL A 134 8.75 8.21 7.55
C VAL A 134 8.50 8.76 6.14
N ARG A 135 9.59 9.04 5.43
CA ARG A 135 9.63 9.24 3.99
C ARG A 135 9.99 7.93 3.29
N ALA A 136 9.30 7.63 2.20
CA ALA A 136 9.59 6.47 1.37
C ALA A 136 10.17 6.88 0.01
N VAL A 137 10.90 5.94 -0.59
CA VAL A 137 11.23 5.94 -2.00
C VAL A 137 10.66 4.69 -2.64
N THR A 138 10.03 4.84 -3.80
CA THR A 138 9.57 3.70 -4.58
C THR A 138 10.53 3.46 -5.74
N VAL A 139 11.12 2.27 -5.78
CA VAL A 139 12.00 1.81 -6.87
C VAL A 139 11.29 0.82 -7.77
N GLY A 140 11.86 0.53 -8.94
CA GLY A 140 11.28 -0.42 -9.89
C GLY A 140 11.57 -1.89 -9.58
N SER A 141 12.58 -2.17 -8.74
CA SER A 141 12.95 -3.54 -8.37
C SER A 141 13.77 -3.63 -7.09
N LEU A 142 13.83 -4.81 -6.48
CA LEU A 142 14.66 -5.09 -5.30
C LEU A 142 16.17 -4.96 -5.57
N THR A 143 16.62 -5.23 -6.80
CA THR A 143 18.02 -5.06 -7.16
C THR A 143 18.40 -3.58 -7.29
N GLU A 144 17.43 -2.75 -7.70
CA GLU A 144 17.59 -1.30 -7.73
C GLU A 144 17.82 -0.73 -6.33
N SER A 145 16.99 -1.11 -5.34
CA SER A 145 17.17 -0.66 -3.96
C SER A 145 18.55 -1.01 -3.43
N TRP A 146 19.04 -2.23 -3.67
CA TRP A 146 20.38 -2.65 -3.30
C TRP A 146 21.46 -1.78 -3.94
N SER A 147 21.46 -1.68 -5.27
CA SER A 147 22.51 -0.98 -6.04
C SER A 147 22.61 0.52 -5.75
N GLN A 148 21.51 1.14 -5.32
CA GLN A 148 21.42 2.59 -5.09
C GLN A 148 21.33 2.97 -3.60
N THR A 149 21.48 2.01 -2.69
CA THR A 149 21.15 2.20 -1.26
C THR A 149 21.68 3.50 -0.66
N GLU A 150 22.97 3.81 -0.86
CA GLU A 150 23.58 5.03 -0.29
C GLU A 150 22.91 6.30 -0.79
N SER A 151 22.63 6.40 -2.10
CA SER A 151 21.90 7.53 -2.70
C SER A 151 20.45 7.62 -2.20
N LEU A 152 19.79 6.47 -1.99
CA LEU A 152 18.42 6.45 -1.49
C LEU A 152 18.34 6.87 -0.02
N ARG A 153 19.32 6.48 0.80
CA ARG A 153 19.40 6.80 2.25
C ARG A 153 19.52 8.31 2.51
N GLU A 154 20.08 9.07 1.58
CA GLU A 154 20.10 10.54 1.67
C GLU A 154 18.69 11.14 1.53
N GLN A 155 17.79 10.43 0.83
CA GLN A 155 16.50 10.93 0.39
C GLN A 155 15.31 10.40 1.20
N ALA A 156 15.39 9.21 1.78
CA ALA A 156 14.27 8.57 2.44
C ALA A 156 14.70 7.71 3.62
N ASP A 157 13.73 7.33 4.44
CA ASP A 157 13.95 6.46 5.59
C ASP A 157 13.67 5.00 5.24
N VAL A 158 12.81 4.76 4.24
CA VAL A 158 12.50 3.42 3.71
C VAL A 158 12.44 3.38 2.18
N VAL A 159 12.57 2.19 1.61
CA VAL A 159 12.39 1.90 0.18
C VAL A 159 11.38 0.78 -0.04
N ASP A 160 10.48 0.94 -1.01
CA ASP A 160 9.49 -0.06 -1.43
C ASP A 160 9.28 -0.06 -2.96
N LEU A 161 8.26 -0.77 -3.46
CA LEU A 161 7.96 -0.85 -4.90
C LEU A 161 6.60 -0.25 -5.30
N GLU A 162 5.80 0.24 -4.35
CA GLU A 162 4.40 0.57 -4.61
C GLU A 162 3.92 1.92 -4.05
N THR A 163 4.44 2.39 -2.92
CA THR A 163 3.78 3.44 -2.13
C THR A 163 3.58 4.72 -2.92
N SER A 164 4.58 5.19 -3.66
CA SER A 164 4.43 6.41 -4.47
C SER A 164 3.34 6.27 -5.54
N HIS A 165 3.21 5.09 -6.15
CA HIS A 165 2.20 4.82 -7.17
C HIS A 165 0.80 4.87 -6.56
N VAL A 166 0.60 4.24 -5.40
CA VAL A 166 -0.67 4.27 -4.67
C VAL A 166 -1.05 5.70 -4.29
N LEU A 167 -0.13 6.45 -3.67
CA LEU A 167 -0.40 7.82 -3.23
C LEU A 167 -0.68 8.77 -4.41
N ALA A 168 0.10 8.65 -5.49
CA ALA A 168 -0.07 9.46 -6.70
C ALA A 168 -1.44 9.22 -7.35
N VAL A 169 -1.82 7.96 -7.55
CA VAL A 169 -3.10 7.61 -8.16
C VAL A 169 -4.27 7.95 -7.24
N ALA A 170 -4.14 7.73 -5.93
CA ALA A 170 -5.17 8.10 -4.98
C ALA A 170 -5.46 9.61 -5.02
N ALA A 171 -4.41 10.44 -4.98
CA ALA A 171 -4.54 11.88 -5.11
C ALA A 171 -5.21 12.29 -6.44
N ALA A 172 -4.78 11.71 -7.56
CA ALA A 172 -5.37 11.98 -8.88
C ALA A 172 -6.84 11.56 -9.00
N ARG A 173 -7.27 10.57 -8.21
CA ARG A 173 -8.64 10.02 -8.20
C ARG A 173 -9.54 10.60 -7.10
N GLY A 174 -9.02 11.54 -6.28
CA GLY A 174 -9.75 12.06 -5.14
C GLY A 174 -10.01 11.01 -4.06
N VAL A 175 -9.17 9.98 -3.98
CA VAL A 175 -9.21 8.93 -2.96
C VAL A 175 -8.21 9.31 -1.86
N ARG A 176 -8.61 9.15 -0.61
CA ARG A 176 -7.71 9.36 0.54
C ARG A 176 -6.87 8.11 0.74
N ALA A 177 -5.56 8.26 0.90
CA ALA A 177 -4.68 7.10 1.05
C ALA A 177 -3.66 7.27 2.17
N ALA A 178 -3.37 6.15 2.84
CA ALA A 178 -2.21 5.98 3.70
C ALA A 178 -1.45 4.70 3.33
N SER A 179 -0.16 4.70 3.62
CA SER A 179 0.71 3.53 3.46
C SER A 179 1.34 3.19 4.80
N LEU A 180 1.15 1.93 5.22
CA LEU A 180 1.73 1.34 6.41
C LEU A 180 2.70 0.27 5.94
N LEU A 181 3.98 0.39 6.32
CA LEU A 181 5.02 -0.51 5.85
C LEU A 181 5.66 -1.22 7.03
N LEU A 182 5.83 -2.53 6.92
CA LEU A 182 6.66 -3.31 7.82
C LEU A 182 8.06 -3.35 7.27
N VAL A 183 9.02 -2.85 8.03
CA VAL A 183 10.42 -2.93 7.65
C VAL A 183 10.85 -4.40 7.71
N SER A 184 11.14 -5.00 6.56
CA SER A 184 11.51 -6.41 6.43
C SER A 184 13.00 -6.63 6.48
N ASP A 185 13.75 -5.71 5.89
CA ASP A 185 15.17 -5.84 5.58
C ASP A 185 15.87 -4.48 5.74
N GLU A 186 17.20 -4.46 5.68
CA GLU A 186 18.03 -3.26 5.88
C GLU A 186 19.18 -3.24 4.86
N PRO A 187 18.94 -2.86 3.60
CA PRO A 187 20.00 -2.82 2.62
C PRO A 187 21.08 -1.78 2.99
N PRO A 188 22.36 -2.02 2.65
CA PRO A 188 22.89 -3.26 2.07
C PRO A 188 23.28 -4.28 3.16
N HIS A 189 23.04 -4.01 4.44
CA HIS A 189 23.52 -4.85 5.55
C HIS A 189 22.77 -6.18 5.67
N ASN A 190 21.47 -6.17 5.42
CA ASN A 190 20.60 -7.33 5.39
C ASN A 190 19.66 -7.19 4.18
N PRO A 191 19.96 -7.80 3.02
CA PRO A 191 19.09 -7.71 1.86
C PRO A 191 17.81 -8.53 2.00
N PHE A 192 16.79 -8.18 1.22
CA PHE A 192 15.50 -8.86 1.22
C PHE A 192 15.60 -10.39 0.97
N TRP A 193 16.48 -10.85 0.07
CA TRP A 193 16.58 -12.29 -0.24
C TRP A 193 17.18 -13.14 0.90
N ASP A 194 17.82 -12.52 1.87
CA ASP A 194 18.33 -13.19 3.08
C ASP A 194 17.33 -13.07 4.26
N THR A 195 16.22 -12.36 4.07
CA THR A 195 15.23 -12.11 5.12
C THR A 195 14.29 -13.29 5.31
N ASN A 196 14.22 -13.81 6.54
CA ASN A 196 13.24 -14.82 6.93
C ASN A 196 11.90 -14.15 7.30
N LEU A 197 10.96 -14.10 6.36
CA LEU A 197 9.64 -13.50 6.58
C LEU A 197 8.84 -14.13 7.73
N ALA A 198 9.14 -15.38 8.13
CA ALA A 198 8.46 -16.01 9.26
C ALA A 198 8.74 -15.30 10.59
N GLU A 199 9.91 -14.68 10.74
CA GLU A 199 10.29 -13.92 11.94
C GLU A 199 9.49 -12.62 12.08
N LEU A 200 8.87 -12.16 10.99
CA LEU A 200 8.04 -10.95 10.96
C LEU A 200 6.57 -11.21 11.33
N ALA A 201 6.16 -12.47 11.53
CA ALA A 201 4.78 -12.83 11.82
C ALA A 201 4.20 -12.12 13.07
N PRO A 202 4.91 -12.03 14.21
CA PRO A 202 4.38 -11.30 15.38
C PRO A 202 4.12 -9.82 15.11
N ALA A 203 4.94 -9.19 14.27
CA ALA A 203 4.72 -7.80 13.87
C ALA A 203 3.49 -7.68 12.97
N ALA A 204 3.28 -8.61 12.03
CA ALA A 204 2.08 -8.64 11.19
C ALA A 204 0.79 -8.79 12.02
N ASP A 205 0.80 -9.65 13.05
CA ASP A 205 -0.33 -9.83 13.97
C ASP A 205 -0.68 -8.55 14.75
N ALA A 206 0.35 -7.82 15.20
CA ALA A 206 0.18 -6.56 15.91
C ALA A 206 -0.54 -5.51 15.05
N LEU A 207 -0.16 -5.37 13.77
CA LEU A 207 -0.86 -4.45 12.87
C LEU A 207 -2.28 -4.91 12.58
N ALA A 208 -2.52 -6.21 12.39
CA ALA A 208 -3.87 -6.71 12.14
C ALA A 208 -4.85 -6.28 13.23
N THR A 209 -4.41 -6.26 14.50
CA THR A 209 -5.21 -5.75 15.62
C THR A 209 -5.55 -4.26 15.46
N ALA A 210 -4.56 -3.43 15.13
CA ALA A 210 -4.77 -2.00 14.90
C ALA A 210 -5.67 -1.72 13.67
N LEU A 211 -5.48 -2.46 12.58
CA LEU A 211 -6.33 -2.38 11.40
C LEU A 211 -7.77 -2.79 11.70
N ARG A 212 -8.00 -3.85 12.47
CA ARG A 212 -9.37 -4.24 12.88
C ARG A 212 -10.10 -3.11 13.59
N GLN A 213 -9.41 -2.32 14.43
CA GLN A 213 -10.00 -1.15 15.06
C GLN A 213 -10.41 -0.09 14.03
N TRP A 214 -9.55 0.20 13.06
CA TRP A 214 -9.87 1.12 11.96
C TRP A 214 -11.04 0.63 11.09
N LEU A 215 -11.12 -0.67 10.80
CA LEU A 215 -12.23 -1.26 10.03
C LEU A 215 -13.56 -1.07 10.76
N ARG A 216 -13.58 -1.32 12.08
CA ARG A 216 -14.77 -1.16 12.94
C ARG A 216 -15.19 0.28 13.17
N ALA A 217 -14.23 1.21 13.20
CA ALA A 217 -14.49 2.63 13.48
C ALA A 217 -15.43 3.31 12.47
N GLY A 218 -15.65 2.70 11.30
CA GLY A 218 -16.94 2.74 10.61
C GLY A 218 -17.38 4.04 9.92
N GLY A 219 -16.99 5.24 10.38
CA GLY A 219 -17.51 6.48 9.81
C GLY A 219 -17.55 7.69 10.73
N ALA A 220 -16.40 8.25 11.06
CA ALA A 220 -16.29 9.70 11.19
C ALA A 220 -15.51 10.20 9.98
N ILE A 221 -16.15 10.18 8.80
CA ILE A 221 -15.69 11.01 7.69
C ILE A 221 -16.19 12.41 8.06
N GLY A 222 -15.32 13.17 8.73
CA GLY A 222 -15.54 14.61 8.93
C GLY A 222 -15.56 15.34 7.58
#